data_AF-A0A972KBA2-F1
#
_entry.id   AF-A0A972KBA2-F1
#
_cell.length_a   1.000
_cell.length_b   1.000
_cell.length_c   1.000
_cell.angle_alpha   90.00
_cell.angle_beta   90.00
_cell.angle_gamma   90.00
#
_symmetry.space_group_name_H-M   'P 1'
#
loop_
_entity.id
_entity.type
_entity.pdbx_description
1 polymer ?
#
loop_
_entity_poly.entity_id
_entity_poly.type
_entity_poly.pdbx_seq_one_letter_code
_entity_poly.pdbx_strand_id
1 'polypeptide(L)' 'MAADLIYAFRVMRLPLLDAGGAQIGRIQDIIAIPGRPATGGERAIAPRIVGFVANSQRRRIFVNANRIAEINGD' A
#
# COMPACT_ATOMS: atom_id res chain seq x y z
N MET A 1 -11.07 -15.10 4.06
CA MET A 1 -11.00 -14.18 5.20
C MET A 1 -11.11 -12.78 4.61
N ALA A 2 -12.07 -11.96 5.07
CA ALA A 2 -12.03 -10.55 4.74
C ALA A 2 -10.69 -10.04 5.27
N ALA A 3 -9.76 -9.66 4.39
CA ALA A 3 -8.53 -9.03 4.85
C ALA A 3 -8.95 -7.85 5.71
N ASP A 4 -8.42 -7.76 6.93
CA ASP A 4 -8.74 -6.67 7.83
C ASP A 4 -8.60 -5.34 7.10
N LEU A 5 -9.56 -4.45 7.34
CA LEU A 5 -9.54 -3.13 6.73
C LEU A 5 -8.33 -2.37 7.26
N ILE A 6 -7.26 -2.31 6.48
CA ILE A 6 -6.08 -1.50 6.82
C ILE A 6 -6.28 -0.11 6.24
N TYR A 7 -6.42 0.87 7.13
CA TYR A 7 -6.49 2.27 6.73
C TYR A 7 -5.15 2.74 6.16
N ALA A 8 -5.17 3.49 5.05
CA ALA A 8 -3.97 3.98 4.38
C ALA A 8 -3.00 4.71 5.32
N PHE A 9 -3.51 5.51 6.27
CA PHE A 9 -2.68 6.24 7.24
C PHE A 9 -1.85 5.31 8.14
N ARG A 10 -2.32 4.07 8.39
CA ARG A 10 -1.59 3.05 9.17
C ARG A 10 -0.46 2.40 8.39
N VAL A 11 -0.51 2.44 7.05
CA VAL A 11 0.55 1.90 6.19
C VAL A 11 1.73 2.87 6.09
N MET A 12 1.48 4.16 6.25
CA MET A 12 2.50 5.19 6.15
C MET A 12 3.57 4.98 7.22
N ARG A 13 4.85 5.13 6.82
CA ARG A 13 6.03 5.00 7.69
C ARG A 13 6.31 3.58 8.22
N LEU A 14 5.49 2.58 7.87
CA LEU A 14 5.80 1.19 8.18
C LEU A 14 7.20 0.83 7.65
N PRO A 15 7.98 0.03 8.40
CA PRO A 15 9.25 -0.47 7.92
C PRO A 15 9.02 -1.36 6.71
N LEU A 16 9.78 -1.11 5.63
CA LEU A 16 9.85 -2.05 4.51
C LEU A 16 10.90 -3.10 4.88
N LEU A 17 10.47 -4.35 4.96
CA LEU A 17 11.34 -5.49 5.28
C LEU A 17 11.68 -6.27 4.01
N ASP A 18 12.86 -6.87 3.98
CA ASP A 18 13.18 -7.92 2.99
C ASP A 18 12.63 -9.29 3.43
N ALA A 19 12.87 -10.31 2.62
CA ALA A 19 12.41 -11.67 2.90
C ALA A 19 13.04 -12.31 4.16
N GLY A 20 14.15 -11.76 4.68
CA GLY A 20 14.78 -12.17 5.92
C GLY A 20 14.29 -11.39 7.14
N GLY A 21 13.37 -10.45 6.96
CA GLY A 21 12.87 -9.56 8.02
C GLY A 21 13.78 -8.37 8.32
N ALA A 22 14.86 -8.17 7.58
CA ALA A 22 15.73 -7.02 7.77
C ALA A 22 15.08 -5.75 7.21
N GLN A 23 15.15 -4.65 7.96
CA GLN A 23 14.60 -3.39 7.50
C GLN A 23 15.46 -2.78 6.38
N ILE A 24 14.87 -2.61 5.20
CA ILE A 24 15.52 -2.02 4.00
C ILE A 24 14.98 -0.63 3.66
N GLY A 25 13.96 -0.15 4.36
CA GLY A 25 13.38 1.17 4.12
C GLY A 25 12.16 1.49 4.97
N ARG A 26 11.40 2.51 4.54
CA ARG A 26 10.08 2.85 5.08
C ARG A 26 9.13 3.30 3.98
N ILE A 27 7.85 2.97 4.14
CA ILE A 27 6.78 3.43 3.24
C ILE A 27 6.61 4.96 3.37
N GLN A 28 6.49 5.63 2.23
CA GLN A 28 6.34 7.08 2.11
C GLN A 28 5.05 7.49 1.41
N ASP A 29 4.52 6.63 0.53
CA ASP A 29 3.31 6.94 -0.22
C ASP A 29 2.65 5.67 -0.78
N ILE A 30 1.42 5.80 -1.27
CA ILE A 30 0.63 4.73 -1.87
C ILE A 30 0.23 5.14 -3.28
N ILE A 31 0.50 4.27 -4.25
CA ILE A 31 0.07 4.46 -5.63
C ILE A 31 -1.25 3.72 -5.84
N ALA A 32 -2.28 4.47 -6.23
CA ALA A 32 -3.60 3.93 -6.53
C ALA A 32 -4.08 4.37 -7.91
N ILE A 33 -4.80 3.48 -8.58
CA ILE A 33 -5.69 3.86 -9.68
C ILE A 33 -6.96 4.42 -9.04
N PRO A 34 -7.35 5.67 -9.34
CA PRO A 34 -8.55 6.26 -8.79
C PRO A 34 -9.79 5.41 -9.08
N GLY A 35 -10.65 5.32 -8.07
CA GLY A 35 -11.98 4.77 -8.21
C GLY A 35 -12.95 5.76 -8.85
N ARG A 36 -14.23 5.42 -8.82
CA ARG A 36 -15.34 6.30 -9.22
C ARG A 36 -16.38 6.34 -8.10
N PRO A 37 -16.83 7.52 -7.64
CA PRO A 37 -17.94 7.61 -6.69
C PRO A 37 -19.25 7.12 -7.32
N ALA A 38 -20.21 6.70 -6.47
CA ALA A 38 -21.54 6.33 -6.95
C ALA A 38 -22.28 7.57 -7.47
N THR A 39 -22.86 7.49 -8.67
CA THR A 39 -23.66 8.56 -9.28
C THR A 39 -24.80 7.98 -10.10
N GLY A 40 -26.00 8.57 -10.01
CA GLY A 40 -27.12 8.23 -10.91
C GLY A 40 -27.57 6.77 -10.89
N GLY A 41 -27.45 6.07 -9.76
CA GLY A 41 -27.79 4.64 -9.64
C GLY A 41 -26.66 3.68 -10.00
N GLU A 42 -25.52 4.17 -10.50
CA GLU A 42 -24.31 3.35 -10.70
C GLU A 42 -23.62 3.05 -9.36
N ARG A 43 -23.06 1.84 -9.24
CA ARG A 43 -22.27 1.45 -8.07
C ARG A 43 -20.93 2.20 -8.06
N ALA A 44 -20.46 2.54 -6.86
CA ALA A 44 -19.11 3.05 -6.69
C ALA A 44 -18.06 1.99 -7.08
N ILE A 45 -16.97 2.45 -7.67
CA ILE A 45 -15.78 1.65 -7.94
C ILE A 45 -14.73 2.07 -6.93
N ALA A 46 -14.27 1.12 -6.11
CA ALA A 46 -13.20 1.38 -5.15
C ALA A 46 -11.87 1.68 -5.87
N PRO A 47 -11.02 2.59 -5.35
CA PRO A 47 -9.66 2.73 -5.83
C PRO A 47 -8.90 1.41 -5.74
N ARG A 48 -8.05 1.14 -6.74
CA ARG A 48 -7.20 -0.06 -6.75
C ARG A 48 -5.77 0.31 -6.40
N ILE A 49 -5.23 -0.28 -5.34
CA ILE A 49 -3.82 -0.10 -4.99
C ILE A 49 -2.94 -0.86 -5.98
N VAL A 50 -1.95 -0.16 -6.53
CA VAL A 50 -0.96 -0.72 -7.47
C VAL A 50 0.35 -1.04 -6.76
N GLY A 51 0.70 -0.23 -5.75
CA GLY A 51 1.90 -0.44 -4.96
C GLY A 51 2.19 0.73 -4.04
N PHE A 52 3.40 0.73 -3.50
CA PHE A 52 3.85 1.67 -2.48
C PHE A 52 5.12 2.37 -2.96
N VAL A 53 5.32 3.59 -2.48
CA VAL A 53 6.60 4.27 -2.59
C VAL A 53 7.34 4.07 -1.28
N ALA A 54 8.59 3.62 -1.35
CA ALA A 54 9.44 3.49 -0.18
C ALA A 54 10.74 4.29 -0.36
N ASN A 55 11.21 4.87 0.73
CA ASN A 55 12.60 5.31 0.82
C ASN A 55 13.44 4.11 1.23
N SER A 56 14.40 3.73 0.39
CA SER A 56 15.42 2.73 0.67
C SER A 56 16.80 3.36 0.49
N GLN A 57 17.54 3.45 1.59
CA GLN A 57 18.82 4.17 1.65
C GLN A 57 18.69 5.60 1.06
N ARG A 58 19.34 5.89 -0.07
CA ARG A 58 19.33 7.19 -0.74
C ARG A 58 18.34 7.27 -1.92
N ARG A 59 17.48 6.26 -2.12
CA ARG A 59 16.61 6.13 -3.29
C ARG A 59 15.15 6.04 -2.89
N ARG A 60 14.28 6.66 -3.70
CA ARG A 60 12.86 6.35 -3.73
C ARG A 60 12.62 5.21 -4.71
N ILE A 61 11.92 4.18 -4.25
CA ILE A 61 11.60 3.00 -5.04
C ILE A 61 10.09 2.75 -5.04
N PHE A 62 9.62 2.14 -6.13
CA PHE A 62 8.27 1.59 -6.20
C PHE A 62 8.29 0.12 -5.80
N VAL A 63 7.37 -0.27 -4.93
CA VAL A 63 7.15 -1.66 -4.52
C VAL A 63 5.78 -2.09 -5.01
N ASN A 64 5.75 -3.09 -5.90
CA ASN A 64 4.51 -3.60 -6.47
C ASN A 64 3.66 -4.31 -5.39
N ALA A 65 2.36 -4.01 -5.32
CA ALA A 65 1.46 -4.61 -4.33
C ALA A 65 1.38 -6.14 -4.43
N ASN A 66 1.51 -6.72 -5.64
CA ASN A 66 1.51 -8.17 -5.84
C ASN A 66 2.80 -8.86 -5.38
N ARG A 67 3.80 -8.09 -4.91
CA ARG A 67 5.06 -8.60 -4.36
C ARG A 67 5.14 -8.44 -2.83
N ILE A 68 4.07 -7.95 -2.20
CA ILE A 68 3.97 -7.83 -0.75
C ILE A 68 3.39 -9.14 -0.18
N ALA A 69 4.11 -9.73 0.77
CA ALA A 69 3.65 -10.95 1.45
C ALA A 69 2.63 -10.62 2.55
N GLU A 70 2.90 -9.59 3.35
CA GLU A 70 2.05 -9.15 4.45
C GLU A 70 2.11 -7.64 4.63
N ILE A 71 1.05 -7.08 5.22
CA ILE A 71 0.99 -5.71 5.70
C ILE A 71 0.46 -5.77 7.11
N ASN A 72 1.30 -5.47 8.09
CA ASN A 72 0.90 -5.43 9.49
C ASN A 72 0.37 -4.03 9.80
N GLY A 73 -0.91 -3.96 10.17
CA GLY A 73 -1.52 -2.76 10.72
C GLY A 73 -2.09 -3.12 12.08
N ASP A 74 -1.31 -2.94 13.15
CA ASP A 74 -1.89 -2.89 14.50
C ASP A 74 -2.97 -1.79 14.55
#